data_AF-A0A8T3VSA6-F1
#
_entry.id   AF-A0A8T3VSA6-F1
#
_cell.length_a   1.000
_cell.length_b   1.000
_cell.length_c   1.000
_cell.angle_alpha   90.00
_cell.angle_beta   90.00
_cell.angle_gamma   90.00
#
_symmetry.space_group_name_H-M   'P 1'
#
loop_
_entity.id
_entity.type
_entity.pdbx_description
1 polymer ?
#
loop_
_entity_poly.entity_id
_entity_poly.type
_entity_poly.pdbx_seq_one_letter_code
_entity_poly.pdbx_strand_id
1 'polypeptide(L)'
;MLEIKHTLCPSCSVGCGVNVVLHNGDVVGTYPYKRHQVNEGKNCLNGRNSIEIYKSKLETPLISNASVNFDKVIDEISGELKSCDSDKITVVCSGNNSVEEAEMIKDFAESNNYNIAFYADNFVNLNADVASYEDIENASNIIVIGDVLYDNPLIGRRIVHAKKNGANIYSCVQDKSVTANVSDEIFDSIEATLDKVDDSSVIVFNTIESGADLEKIYGADCKALPVFSKCNSKGVSSIIDPISKEDLIELLDKTDVLLIFNDDIVSEIDYDFGSISTLITLVPCLNSTSEVSKIVVPIKSWIENDGSFVNSMGETQNFKAAIESESLSEVEIIEKIQNKL
;
A
#
# COMPACT_ATOMS: atom_id res chain seq x y z
N MET A 1 -9.78 -29.51 -14.27
CA MET A 1 -9.02 -28.72 -15.24
C MET A 1 -8.16 -27.75 -14.48
N LEU A 2 -6.85 -27.72 -14.76
CA LEU A 2 -5.93 -26.75 -14.18
C LEU A 2 -5.93 -25.50 -15.06
N GLU A 3 -6.09 -24.33 -14.46
CA GLU A 3 -6.02 -23.04 -15.13
C GLU A 3 -5.04 -22.10 -14.41
N ILE A 4 -4.41 -21.22 -15.16
CA ILE A 4 -3.47 -20.23 -14.65
C ILE A 4 -3.93 -18.86 -15.14
N LYS A 5 -4.17 -17.95 -14.20
CA LYS A 5 -4.49 -16.55 -14.47
C LYS A 5 -3.34 -15.67 -13.99
N HIS A 6 -3.16 -14.51 -14.61
CA HIS A 6 -2.07 -13.59 -14.33
C HIS A 6 -2.62 -12.28 -13.75
N THR A 7 -2.02 -11.80 -12.68
CA THR A 7 -2.35 -10.52 -12.05
C THR A 7 -1.11 -9.97 -11.31
N LEU A 8 -1.27 -8.93 -10.52
CA LEU A 8 -0.20 -8.30 -9.74
C LEU A 8 -0.24 -8.73 -8.26
N CYS A 9 0.94 -8.70 -7.65
CA CYS A 9 1.14 -8.97 -6.24
C CYS A 9 0.65 -7.77 -5.40
N PRO A 10 -0.23 -7.98 -4.40
CA PRO A 10 -0.79 -6.89 -3.61
C PRO A 10 0.12 -6.43 -2.46
N SER A 11 1.32 -7.01 -2.31
CA SER A 11 2.06 -6.93 -1.04
C SER A 11 2.96 -5.71 -0.82
N CYS A 12 3.47 -5.06 -1.87
CA CYS A 12 4.31 -3.86 -1.78
C CYS A 12 4.44 -3.21 -3.16
N SER A 13 4.96 -1.98 -3.21
CA SER A 13 5.00 -1.17 -4.44
C SER A 13 5.97 -1.64 -5.53
N VAL A 14 6.67 -2.76 -5.35
CA VAL A 14 7.62 -3.26 -6.36
C VAL A 14 6.93 -3.63 -7.67
N GLY A 15 5.63 -3.97 -7.67
CA GLY A 15 4.90 -4.25 -8.93
C GLY A 15 5.14 -5.65 -9.49
N CYS A 16 5.40 -6.64 -8.63
CA CYS A 16 5.67 -8.01 -9.04
C CYS A 16 4.43 -8.70 -9.64
N GLY A 17 4.58 -9.45 -10.73
CA GLY A 17 3.52 -10.31 -11.25
C GLY A 17 3.35 -11.62 -10.49
N VAL A 18 2.13 -12.13 -10.40
CA VAL A 18 1.80 -13.40 -9.77
C VAL A 18 0.81 -14.18 -10.62
N ASN A 19 0.95 -15.50 -10.61
CA ASN A 19 -0.01 -16.42 -11.17
C ASN A 19 -0.97 -16.87 -10.07
N VAL A 20 -2.27 -16.83 -10.35
CA VAL A 20 -3.30 -17.52 -9.56
C VAL A 20 -3.53 -18.88 -10.21
N VAL A 21 -3.42 -19.95 -9.43
CA VAL A 21 -3.59 -21.33 -9.90
C VAL A 21 -4.98 -21.80 -9.50
N LEU A 22 -5.76 -22.21 -10.49
CA LEU A 22 -7.11 -22.72 -10.30
C LEU A 22 -7.18 -24.21 -10.64
N HIS A 23 -7.95 -24.97 -9.88
CA HIS A 23 -8.27 -26.36 -10.15
C HIS A 23 -9.78 -26.57 -10.12
N ASN A 24 -10.38 -26.84 -11.27
CA ASN A 24 -11.85 -26.94 -11.44
C ASN A 24 -12.61 -25.68 -11.01
N GLY A 25 -11.99 -24.49 -11.16
CA GLY A 25 -12.57 -23.21 -10.74
C GLY A 25 -12.13 -22.77 -9.34
N ASP A 26 -11.66 -23.69 -8.49
CA ASP A 26 -11.22 -23.36 -7.14
C ASP A 26 -9.79 -22.81 -7.12
N VAL A 27 -9.56 -21.74 -6.36
CA VAL A 27 -8.22 -21.18 -6.18
C VAL A 27 -7.40 -22.05 -5.23
N VAL A 28 -6.34 -22.70 -5.75
CA VAL A 28 -5.51 -23.64 -4.99
C VAL A 28 -4.16 -23.07 -4.56
N GLY A 29 -3.79 -21.88 -5.06
CA GLY A 29 -2.58 -21.19 -4.63
C GLY A 29 -2.09 -20.16 -5.62
N THR A 30 -0.93 -19.59 -5.31
CA THR A 30 -0.22 -18.67 -6.18
C THR A 30 1.14 -19.22 -6.58
N TYR A 31 1.65 -18.77 -7.72
CA TYR A 31 2.99 -19.11 -8.20
C TYR A 31 3.62 -17.91 -8.90
N PRO A 32 4.97 -17.78 -8.96
CA PRO A 32 5.56 -16.66 -9.66
C PRO A 32 5.25 -16.63 -11.15
N TYR A 33 4.83 -15.45 -11.64
CA TYR A 33 4.64 -15.25 -13.06
C TYR A 33 6.01 -15.20 -13.77
N LYS A 34 6.38 -16.34 -14.36
CA LYS A 34 7.73 -16.58 -14.90
C LYS A 34 8.22 -15.59 -15.96
N ARG A 35 7.32 -14.93 -16.68
CA ARG A 35 7.64 -13.99 -17.75
C ARG A 35 7.45 -12.53 -17.38
N HIS A 36 7.11 -12.24 -16.13
CA HIS A 36 6.89 -10.86 -15.70
C HIS A 36 8.22 -10.12 -15.60
N GLN A 37 8.30 -8.92 -16.18
CA GLN A 37 9.54 -8.16 -16.33
C GLN A 37 10.11 -7.69 -14.99
N VAL A 38 9.24 -7.22 -14.09
CA VAL A 38 9.65 -6.70 -12.77
C VAL A 38 10.32 -7.76 -11.89
N ASN A 39 9.76 -8.97 -11.81
CA ASN A 39 10.18 -9.96 -10.81
C ASN A 39 10.91 -11.17 -11.39
N GLU A 40 11.01 -11.25 -12.72
CA GLU A 40 11.76 -12.26 -13.47
C GLU A 40 11.42 -13.70 -13.03
N GLY A 41 10.14 -13.93 -12.72
CA GLY A 41 9.68 -15.26 -12.29
C GLY A 41 10.03 -15.66 -10.86
N LYS A 42 10.21 -14.68 -9.98
CA LYS A 42 10.39 -14.85 -8.53
C LYS A 42 9.31 -14.05 -7.77
N ASN A 43 8.84 -14.58 -6.65
CA ASN A 43 8.17 -13.78 -5.62
C ASN A 43 8.84 -14.07 -4.28
N CYS A 44 8.85 -13.04 -3.42
CA CYS A 44 9.16 -13.15 -2.00
C CYS A 44 8.07 -13.94 -1.26
N LEU A 45 8.25 -14.12 0.05
CA LEU A 45 7.29 -14.85 0.87
C LEU A 45 5.93 -14.14 0.90
N ASN A 46 5.90 -12.81 1.05
CA ASN A 46 4.67 -12.01 1.07
C ASN A 46 3.85 -12.22 -0.21
N GLY A 47 4.51 -12.13 -1.38
CA GLY A 47 3.84 -12.35 -2.66
C GLY A 47 3.32 -13.78 -2.85
N ARG A 48 4.00 -14.80 -2.32
CA ARG A 48 3.50 -16.19 -2.35
C ARG A 48 2.36 -16.43 -1.36
N ASN A 49 2.39 -15.78 -0.21
CA ASN A 49 1.40 -15.94 0.84
C ASN A 49 0.20 -14.99 0.68
N SER A 50 0.23 -14.08 -0.30
CA SER A 50 -0.89 -13.17 -0.63
C SER A 50 -2.24 -13.87 -0.86
N ILE A 51 -2.23 -15.18 -1.15
CA ILE A 51 -3.45 -15.97 -1.27
C ILE A 51 -4.24 -16.09 0.04
N GLU A 52 -3.58 -15.95 1.18
CA GLU A 52 -4.25 -16.05 2.49
C GLU A 52 -5.24 -14.91 2.71
N ILE A 53 -5.03 -13.74 2.08
CA ILE A 53 -6.00 -12.62 2.05
C ILE A 53 -7.33 -13.09 1.44
N TYR A 54 -7.27 -13.84 0.34
CA TYR A 54 -8.47 -14.39 -0.30
C TYR A 54 -9.07 -15.55 0.50
N LYS A 55 -8.26 -16.47 1.02
CA LYS A 55 -8.76 -17.61 1.81
C LYS A 55 -9.42 -17.21 3.12
N SER A 56 -9.01 -16.08 3.68
CA SER A 56 -9.51 -15.54 4.95
C SER A 56 -10.58 -14.47 4.74
N LYS A 57 -11.14 -14.40 3.52
CA LYS A 57 -12.07 -13.36 3.12
C LYS A 57 -13.34 -13.40 3.97
N LEU A 58 -13.84 -12.22 4.31
CA LEU A 58 -15.10 -12.03 5.01
C LEU A 58 -16.27 -12.16 4.02
N GLU A 59 -17.28 -12.95 4.37
CA GLU A 59 -18.42 -13.24 3.50
C GLU A 59 -19.63 -12.32 3.74
N THR A 60 -19.79 -11.83 4.97
CA THR A 60 -20.95 -11.05 5.39
C THR A 60 -20.55 -9.79 6.16
N PRO A 61 -21.20 -8.65 5.94
CA PRO A 61 -20.98 -7.45 6.74
C PRO A 61 -21.26 -7.67 8.22
N LEU A 62 -20.55 -6.91 9.06
CA LEU A 62 -20.69 -6.93 10.51
C LEU A 62 -21.08 -5.55 11.03
N ILE A 63 -22.01 -5.50 11.98
CA ILE A 63 -22.26 -4.33 12.82
C ILE A 63 -22.08 -4.76 14.27
N SER A 64 -21.14 -4.15 14.97
CA SER A 64 -20.75 -4.50 16.35
C SER A 64 -20.53 -6.01 16.52
N ASN A 65 -19.75 -6.60 15.60
CA ASN A 65 -19.45 -8.04 15.52
C ASN A 65 -20.64 -8.99 15.22
N ALA A 66 -21.82 -8.45 14.88
CA ALA A 66 -22.97 -9.26 14.47
C ALA A 66 -23.15 -9.22 12.93
N SER A 67 -23.25 -10.40 12.32
CA SER A 67 -23.50 -10.53 10.88
C SER A 67 -24.85 -9.92 10.47
N VAL A 68 -24.83 -9.13 9.40
CA VAL A 68 -26.01 -8.50 8.78
C VAL A 68 -25.98 -8.71 7.27
N ASN A 69 -27.09 -8.39 6.59
CA ASN A 69 -27.11 -8.35 5.13
C ASN A 69 -26.58 -7.00 4.60
N PHE A 70 -26.28 -6.97 3.30
CA PHE A 70 -25.73 -5.78 2.66
C PHE A 70 -26.70 -4.58 2.69
N ASP A 71 -28.00 -4.77 2.45
CA ASP A 71 -28.94 -3.63 2.48
C ASP A 71 -28.94 -2.94 3.84
N LYS A 72 -28.95 -3.72 4.93
CA LYS A 72 -28.90 -3.20 6.30
C LYS A 72 -27.58 -2.50 6.60
N VAL A 73 -26.43 -3.03 6.17
CA VAL A 73 -25.15 -2.36 6.45
C VAL A 73 -25.02 -1.04 5.70
N ILE A 74 -25.50 -0.98 4.45
CA ILE A 74 -25.50 0.24 3.66
C ILE A 74 -26.46 1.27 4.28
N ASP A 75 -27.63 0.85 4.78
CA ASP A 75 -28.55 1.72 5.52
C ASP A 75 -27.90 2.28 6.79
N GLU A 76 -27.20 1.46 7.56
CA GLU A 76 -26.51 1.89 8.79
C GLU A 76 -25.42 2.92 8.46
N ILE A 77 -24.55 2.62 7.48
CA ILE A 77 -23.48 3.54 7.06
C ILE A 77 -24.08 4.88 6.61
N SER A 78 -25.11 4.84 5.76
CA SER A 78 -25.76 6.06 5.27
C SER A 78 -26.39 6.86 6.41
N GLY A 79 -26.95 6.18 7.42
CA GLY A 79 -27.50 6.81 8.62
C GLY A 79 -26.43 7.53 9.45
N GLU A 80 -25.30 6.87 9.71
CA GLU A 80 -24.16 7.45 10.43
C GLU A 80 -23.64 8.70 9.71
N LEU A 81 -23.39 8.58 8.41
CA LEU A 81 -22.90 9.69 7.58
C LEU A 81 -23.87 10.89 7.55
N LYS A 82 -25.19 10.66 7.46
CA LYS A 82 -26.19 11.74 7.48
C LYS A 82 -26.34 12.44 8.82
N SER A 83 -26.03 11.73 9.90
CA SER A 83 -26.20 12.23 11.25
C SER A 83 -25.01 13.03 11.76
N CYS A 84 -23.89 13.01 11.02
CA CYS A 84 -22.65 13.68 11.35
C CYS A 84 -22.44 14.90 10.44
N ASP A 85 -21.88 15.97 10.98
CA ASP A 85 -21.48 17.13 10.20
C ASP A 85 -20.33 16.75 9.26
N SER A 86 -20.39 17.18 7.99
CA SER A 86 -19.47 16.70 6.95
C SER A 86 -17.99 16.97 7.26
N ASP A 87 -17.69 18.08 7.93
CA ASP A 87 -16.33 18.47 8.36
C ASP A 87 -15.76 17.59 9.49
N LYS A 88 -16.57 16.71 10.08
CA LYS A 88 -16.17 15.72 11.08
C LYS A 88 -16.13 14.29 10.56
N ILE A 89 -16.40 14.11 9.27
CA ILE A 89 -16.28 12.82 8.60
C ILE A 89 -14.93 12.80 7.90
N THR A 90 -14.14 11.77 8.18
CA THR A 90 -12.85 11.56 7.52
C THR A 90 -12.87 10.25 6.74
N VAL A 91 -12.48 10.33 5.48
CA VAL A 91 -12.32 9.18 4.59
C VAL A 91 -10.84 8.86 4.45
N VAL A 92 -10.45 7.63 4.73
CA VAL A 92 -9.08 7.13 4.56
C VAL A 92 -9.02 6.27 3.30
N CYS A 93 -8.22 6.72 2.33
CA CYS A 93 -7.83 5.93 1.16
C CYS A 93 -6.51 5.21 1.44
N SER A 94 -6.40 3.96 1.01
CA SER A 94 -5.23 3.11 1.20
C SER A 94 -4.34 3.08 -0.03
N GLY A 95 -3.05 2.91 0.19
CA GLY A 95 -2.10 2.55 -0.88
C GLY A 95 -2.34 1.16 -1.48
N ASN A 96 -3.30 0.39 -0.98
CA ASN A 96 -3.74 -0.89 -1.56
C ASN A 96 -4.89 -0.74 -2.57
N ASN A 97 -5.56 0.41 -2.61
CA ASN A 97 -6.62 0.67 -3.59
C ASN A 97 -6.00 0.81 -4.98
N SER A 98 -6.72 0.36 -6.01
CA SER A 98 -6.37 0.65 -7.41
C SER A 98 -6.47 2.15 -7.71
N VAL A 99 -5.88 2.59 -8.83
CA VAL A 99 -6.01 3.98 -9.30
C VAL A 99 -7.49 4.34 -9.44
N GLU A 100 -8.29 3.45 -10.02
CA GLU A 100 -9.72 3.64 -10.26
C GLU A 100 -10.53 3.71 -8.95
N GLU A 101 -10.22 2.87 -7.96
CA GLU A 101 -10.84 2.93 -6.63
C GLU A 101 -10.47 4.23 -5.90
N ALA A 102 -9.20 4.66 -5.96
CA ALA A 102 -8.74 5.88 -5.32
C ALA A 102 -9.37 7.14 -5.92
N GLU A 103 -9.56 7.19 -7.25
CA GLU A 103 -10.33 8.26 -7.90
C GLU A 103 -11.77 8.30 -7.38
N MET A 104 -12.45 7.15 -7.32
CA MET A 104 -13.83 7.08 -6.82
C MET A 104 -13.94 7.48 -5.34
N ILE A 105 -12.99 7.06 -4.50
CA ILE A 105 -12.94 7.41 -3.07
C ILE A 105 -12.75 8.92 -2.89
N LYS A 106 -11.85 9.52 -3.69
CA LYS A 106 -11.63 10.97 -3.70
C LYS A 106 -12.89 11.72 -4.12
N ASP A 107 -13.47 11.34 -5.25
CA ASP A 107 -14.71 11.96 -5.76
C ASP A 107 -15.86 11.85 -4.76
N PHE A 108 -15.95 10.71 -4.05
CA PHE A 108 -16.93 10.50 -2.98
C PHE A 108 -16.72 11.47 -1.81
N ALA A 109 -15.50 11.61 -1.32
CA ALA A 109 -15.20 12.52 -0.22
C ALA A 109 -15.45 13.99 -0.62
N GLU A 110 -14.94 14.41 -1.78
CA GLU A 110 -15.08 15.78 -2.28
C GLU A 110 -16.55 16.15 -2.56
N SER A 111 -17.32 15.27 -3.20
CA SER A 111 -18.73 15.53 -3.53
C SER A 111 -19.61 15.70 -2.29
N ASN A 112 -19.20 15.16 -1.15
CA ASN A 112 -19.93 15.26 0.12
C ASN A 112 -19.28 16.22 1.12
N ASN A 113 -18.21 16.93 0.73
CA ASN A 113 -17.42 17.82 1.60
C ASN A 113 -16.88 17.12 2.87
N TYR A 114 -16.44 15.86 2.74
CA TYR A 114 -15.76 15.14 3.81
C TYR A 114 -14.26 15.43 3.79
N ASN A 115 -13.58 15.25 4.92
CA ASN A 115 -12.11 15.23 4.91
C ASN A 115 -11.62 13.95 4.22
N ILE A 116 -10.48 14.03 3.56
CA ILE A 116 -9.81 12.87 2.97
C ILE A 116 -8.37 12.79 3.45
N ALA A 117 -7.93 11.57 3.76
CA ALA A 117 -6.59 11.27 4.20
C ALA A 117 -6.02 10.09 3.43
N PHE A 118 -4.72 10.18 3.14
CA PHE A 118 -3.92 9.08 2.64
C PHE A 118 -2.61 9.07 3.43
N TYR A 119 -2.34 7.98 4.14
CA TYR A 119 -1.10 7.79 4.86
C TYR A 119 -0.23 6.74 4.16
N ALA A 120 1.03 7.10 3.95
CA ALA A 120 1.99 6.28 3.23
C ALA A 120 3.33 6.33 3.96
N ASP A 121 3.40 5.88 5.22
CA ASP A 121 4.66 5.74 5.98
C ASP A 121 5.48 7.06 6.07
N ASN A 122 4.81 8.20 6.30
CA ASN A 122 5.38 9.57 6.27
C ASN A 122 5.90 10.05 4.91
N PHE A 123 5.72 9.29 3.83
CA PHE A 123 6.14 9.72 2.50
C PHE A 123 5.23 10.83 1.98
N VAL A 124 5.62 12.08 2.19
CA VAL A 124 4.90 13.29 1.73
C VAL A 124 5.48 13.85 0.43
N ASN A 125 4.69 14.61 -0.35
CA ASN A 125 5.17 15.38 -1.52
C ASN A 125 5.98 14.57 -2.57
N LEU A 126 5.46 13.42 -3.01
CA LEU A 126 6.17 12.45 -3.86
C LEU A 126 6.29 12.81 -5.36
N ASN A 127 6.41 14.09 -5.70
CA ASN A 127 6.43 14.58 -7.09
C ASN A 127 7.83 14.60 -7.73
N ALA A 128 8.81 13.96 -7.11
CA ALA A 128 10.17 13.85 -7.65
C ALA A 128 10.30 12.73 -8.70
N ASP A 129 11.22 12.93 -9.65
CA ASP A 129 11.69 11.89 -10.54
C ASP A 129 12.30 10.74 -9.72
N VAL A 130 11.90 9.51 -10.03
CA VAL A 130 12.35 8.31 -9.31
C VAL A 130 13.36 7.53 -10.14
N ALA A 131 14.27 6.82 -9.47
CA ALA A 131 15.16 5.89 -10.14
C ALA A 131 14.37 4.71 -10.72
N SER A 132 14.90 4.08 -11.76
CA SER A 132 14.40 2.81 -12.28
C SER A 132 15.06 1.62 -11.58
N TYR A 133 14.51 0.43 -11.77
CA TYR A 133 15.16 -0.79 -11.32
C TYR A 133 16.47 -1.09 -12.05
N GLU A 134 16.62 -0.62 -13.29
CA GLU A 134 17.87 -0.72 -14.07
C GLU A 134 18.94 0.23 -13.53
N ASP A 135 18.56 1.43 -13.07
CA ASP A 135 19.49 2.36 -12.42
C ASP A 135 20.16 1.69 -11.20
N ILE A 136 19.41 0.93 -10.40
CA ILE A 136 19.97 0.18 -9.25
C ILE A 136 20.98 -0.88 -9.71
N GLU A 137 20.67 -1.63 -10.76
CA GLU A 137 21.52 -2.74 -11.22
C GLU A 137 22.85 -2.27 -11.84
N ASN A 138 22.85 -1.05 -12.39
CA ASN A 138 24.00 -0.44 -13.05
C ASN A 138 24.77 0.55 -12.17
N ALA A 139 24.27 0.87 -10.97
CA ALA A 139 24.91 1.81 -10.05
C ALA A 139 26.27 1.30 -9.57
N SER A 140 27.23 2.21 -9.40
CA SER A 140 28.54 1.89 -8.80
C SER A 140 28.54 2.10 -7.30
N ASN A 141 27.64 2.95 -6.80
CA ASN A 141 27.40 3.16 -5.38
C ASN A 141 25.87 3.10 -5.13
N ILE A 142 25.45 2.40 -4.08
CA ILE A 142 24.04 2.34 -3.69
C ILE A 142 23.94 2.78 -2.24
N ILE A 143 23.11 3.79 -2.01
CA ILE A 143 22.73 4.26 -0.70
C ILE A 143 21.42 3.58 -0.31
N VAL A 144 21.38 2.88 0.83
CA VAL A 144 20.18 2.16 1.29
C VAL A 144 19.70 2.70 2.62
N ILE A 145 18.48 3.24 2.68
CA ILE A 145 17.88 3.78 3.92
C ILE A 145 16.70 2.89 4.31
N GLY A 146 16.81 2.22 5.47
CA GLY A 146 15.87 1.20 5.92
C GLY A 146 16.21 -0.23 5.48
N ASP A 147 15.49 -1.22 6.03
CA ASP A 147 15.79 -2.65 5.80
C ASP A 147 15.18 -3.19 4.50
N VAL A 148 15.52 -2.55 3.37
CA VAL A 148 15.00 -2.84 2.03
C VAL A 148 15.14 -4.31 1.64
N LEU A 149 16.23 -4.99 2.03
CA LEU A 149 16.42 -6.41 1.70
C LEU A 149 15.42 -7.32 2.41
N TYR A 150 14.97 -6.95 3.62
CA TYR A 150 13.98 -7.70 4.38
C TYR A 150 12.57 -7.41 3.89
N ASP A 151 12.20 -6.13 3.83
CA ASP A 151 10.83 -5.70 3.54
C ASP A 151 10.50 -5.81 2.05
N ASN A 152 11.47 -5.57 1.18
CA ASN A 152 11.30 -5.57 -0.27
C ASN A 152 12.35 -6.47 -0.97
N PRO A 153 12.34 -7.81 -0.76
CA PRO A 153 13.42 -8.70 -1.19
C PRO A 153 13.71 -8.72 -2.70
N LEU A 154 12.76 -8.32 -3.54
CA LEU A 154 12.98 -8.22 -4.98
C LEU A 154 13.82 -7.00 -5.36
N ILE A 155 13.71 -5.88 -4.63
CA ILE A 155 14.64 -4.76 -4.73
C ILE A 155 15.97 -5.15 -4.10
N GLY A 156 15.94 -5.79 -2.92
CA GLY A 156 17.13 -6.35 -2.28
C GLY A 156 17.94 -7.28 -3.19
N ARG A 157 17.28 -8.09 -4.02
CA ARG A 157 17.94 -8.93 -5.04
C ARG A 157 18.71 -8.09 -6.06
N ARG A 158 18.18 -6.95 -6.50
CA ARG A 158 18.84 -6.04 -7.45
C ARG A 158 20.08 -5.41 -6.82
N ILE A 159 19.96 -4.96 -5.57
CA ILE A 159 21.10 -4.45 -4.77
C ILE A 159 22.19 -5.52 -4.65
N VAL A 160 21.83 -6.78 -4.36
CA VAL A 160 22.80 -7.89 -4.28
C VAL A 160 23.45 -8.19 -5.64
N HIS A 161 22.72 -8.07 -6.75
CA HIS A 161 23.30 -8.20 -8.08
C HIS A 161 24.30 -7.08 -8.38
N ALA A 162 23.95 -5.83 -8.10
CA ALA A 162 24.84 -4.68 -8.24
C ALA A 162 26.12 -4.86 -7.42
N LYS A 163 26.00 -5.29 -6.15
CA LYS A 163 27.16 -5.61 -5.31
C LYS A 163 28.05 -6.69 -5.91
N LYS A 164 27.47 -7.76 -6.47
CA LYS A 164 28.23 -8.80 -7.19
C LYS A 164 28.93 -8.28 -8.44
N ASN A 165 28.42 -7.21 -9.03
CA ASN A 165 29.01 -6.51 -10.17
C ASN A 165 30.04 -5.44 -9.74
N GLY A 166 30.29 -5.28 -8.43
CA GLY A 166 31.32 -4.39 -7.89
C GLY A 166 30.81 -3.09 -7.28
N ALA A 167 29.48 -2.90 -7.15
CA ALA A 167 28.93 -1.72 -6.49
C ALA A 167 29.24 -1.71 -4.98
N ASN A 168 29.53 -0.52 -4.44
CA ASN A 168 29.62 -0.31 -2.99
C ASN A 168 28.22 -0.06 -2.41
N ILE A 169 27.93 -0.63 -1.25
CA ILE A 169 26.65 -0.47 -0.56
C ILE A 169 26.87 0.28 0.75
N TYR A 170 26.28 1.46 0.88
CA TYR A 170 26.30 2.28 2.09
C TYR A 170 24.88 2.32 2.67
N SER A 171 24.70 2.06 3.97
CA SER A 171 23.36 1.97 4.53
C SER A 171 23.14 2.74 5.82
N CYS A 172 21.93 3.30 5.96
CA CYS A 172 21.40 3.84 7.19
C CYS A 172 20.38 2.84 7.75
N VAL A 173 20.84 1.93 8.61
CA VAL A 173 20.04 0.84 9.18
C VAL A 173 20.56 0.45 10.56
N GLN A 174 19.73 -0.26 11.33
CA GLN A 174 20.21 -0.92 12.55
C GLN A 174 21.16 -2.09 12.20
N ASP A 175 22.20 -2.29 13.03
CA ASP A 175 23.26 -3.30 12.83
C ASP A 175 22.77 -4.75 12.59
N LYS A 176 21.55 -5.10 13.04
CA LYS A 176 21.00 -6.47 12.93
C LYS A 176 20.06 -6.66 11.74
N SER A 177 19.86 -5.64 10.91
CA SER A 177 19.01 -5.69 9.72
C SER A 177 19.53 -6.67 8.66
N VAL A 178 18.67 -7.11 7.75
CA VAL A 178 19.12 -7.95 6.62
C VAL A 178 20.01 -7.15 5.68
N THR A 179 19.67 -5.88 5.46
CA THR A 179 20.41 -4.91 4.64
C THR A 179 21.85 -4.69 5.14
N ALA A 180 22.08 -4.69 6.46
CA ALA A 180 23.42 -4.61 7.03
C ALA A 180 24.36 -5.73 6.53
N ASN A 181 23.85 -6.94 6.28
CA ASN A 181 24.68 -8.08 5.84
C ASN A 181 25.33 -7.91 4.47
N VAL A 182 24.81 -6.99 3.65
CA VAL A 182 25.37 -6.68 2.32
C VAL A 182 26.00 -5.30 2.27
N SER A 183 26.03 -4.56 3.38
CA SER A 183 26.60 -3.21 3.43
C SER A 183 28.11 -3.27 3.55
N ASP A 184 28.81 -2.37 2.87
CA ASP A 184 30.25 -2.16 3.00
C ASP A 184 30.57 -1.22 4.17
N GLU A 185 29.68 -0.24 4.41
CA GLU A 185 29.72 0.66 5.57
C GLU A 185 28.28 0.96 6.02
N ILE A 186 28.08 1.08 7.34
CA ILE A 186 26.78 1.34 7.98
C ILE A 186 26.90 2.64 8.77
N PHE A 187 25.86 3.46 8.67
CA PHE A 187 25.74 4.77 9.30
C PHE A 187 24.52 4.81 10.22
N ASP A 188 24.58 5.73 11.17
CA ASP A 188 23.53 5.98 12.18
C ASP A 188 22.54 7.08 11.77
N SER A 189 22.80 7.77 10.65
CA SER A 189 22.00 8.89 10.16
C SER A 189 21.97 8.95 8.64
N ILE A 190 20.86 9.48 8.10
CA ILE A 190 20.69 9.69 6.66
C ILE A 190 21.76 10.64 6.15
N GLU A 191 22.03 11.74 6.85
CA GLU A 191 23.03 12.75 6.48
C GLU A 191 24.42 12.15 6.29
N ALA A 192 24.89 11.37 7.27
CA ALA A 192 26.22 10.74 7.18
C ALA A 192 26.30 9.72 6.03
N THR A 193 25.18 9.10 5.67
CA THR A 193 25.12 8.18 4.53
C THR A 193 25.15 8.96 3.20
N LEU A 194 24.49 10.11 3.14
CA LEU A 194 24.44 10.96 1.94
C LEU A 194 25.79 11.58 1.60
N ASP A 195 26.73 11.70 2.55
CA ASP A 195 28.12 12.12 2.28
C ASP A 195 28.87 11.16 1.32
N LYS A 196 28.32 9.97 1.07
CA LYS A 196 28.86 8.99 0.11
C LYS A 196 28.27 9.11 -1.30
N VAL A 197 27.31 10.00 -1.51
CA VAL A 197 26.69 10.20 -2.82
C VAL A 197 27.70 10.81 -3.80
N ASP A 198 27.75 10.26 -5.01
CA ASP A 198 28.45 10.82 -6.17
C ASP A 198 27.60 10.63 -7.44
N ASP A 199 28.11 11.10 -8.58
CA ASP A 199 27.43 11.06 -9.89
C ASP A 199 27.02 9.65 -10.36
N SER A 200 27.54 8.59 -9.72
CA SER A 200 27.26 7.19 -10.02
C SER A 200 26.37 6.49 -8.99
N SER A 201 25.87 7.25 -8.01
CA SER A 201 25.05 6.75 -6.92
C SER A 201 23.57 6.62 -7.29
N VAL A 202 22.90 5.67 -6.63
CA VAL A 202 21.44 5.60 -6.56
C VAL A 202 21.05 5.43 -5.10
N ILE A 203 20.07 6.21 -4.64
CA ILE A 203 19.46 6.05 -3.32
C ILE A 203 18.26 5.12 -3.42
N VAL A 204 18.15 4.15 -2.52
CA VAL A 204 16.98 3.26 -2.39
C VAL A 204 16.52 3.30 -0.94
N PHE A 205 15.24 3.57 -0.71
CA PHE A 205 14.75 3.76 0.64
C PHE A 205 13.31 3.28 0.81
N ASN A 206 13.02 2.68 1.96
CA ASN A 206 11.67 2.19 2.29
C ASN A 206 11.15 2.71 3.63
N THR A 207 11.93 3.59 4.28
CA THR A 207 11.58 4.19 5.56
C THR A 207 12.16 5.59 5.65
N ILE A 208 11.45 6.46 6.34
CA ILE A 208 11.83 7.84 6.69
C ILE A 208 11.17 8.18 8.03
N GLU A 209 11.77 9.11 8.78
CA GLU A 209 11.14 9.57 10.02
C GLU A 209 10.20 10.74 9.74
N SER A 210 10.54 11.59 8.78
CA SER A 210 9.78 12.80 8.47
C SER A 210 9.93 13.26 7.02
N GLY A 211 9.11 14.24 6.61
CA GLY A 211 9.26 14.93 5.33
C GLY A 211 10.62 15.62 5.15
N ALA A 212 11.29 16.02 6.24
CA ALA A 212 12.63 16.60 6.16
C ALA A 212 13.68 15.60 5.65
N ASP A 213 13.49 14.30 5.89
CA ASP A 213 14.38 13.27 5.36
C ASP A 213 14.19 13.11 3.85
N LEU A 214 12.96 13.22 3.36
CA LEU A 214 12.69 13.25 1.92
C LEU A 214 13.36 14.43 1.23
N GLU A 215 13.30 15.63 1.84
CA GLU A 215 13.97 16.81 1.30
C GLU A 215 15.48 16.60 1.16
N LYS A 216 16.12 15.93 2.15
CA LYS A 216 17.56 15.59 2.07
C LYS A 216 17.83 14.56 0.99
N ILE A 217 17.03 13.49 0.92
CA ILE A 217 17.20 12.40 -0.06
C ILE A 217 17.06 12.92 -1.49
N TYR A 218 15.97 13.65 -1.78
CA TYR A 218 15.73 14.21 -3.11
C TYR A 218 16.58 15.45 -3.41
N GLY A 219 17.16 16.08 -2.39
CA GLY A 219 18.14 17.16 -2.54
C GLY A 219 19.56 16.68 -2.86
N ALA A 220 19.83 15.38 -2.73
CA ALA A 220 21.11 14.79 -3.12
C ALA A 220 21.24 14.76 -4.66
N ASP A 221 22.46 14.95 -5.18
CA ASP A 221 22.74 15.01 -6.62
C ASP A 221 22.78 13.61 -7.26
N CYS A 222 21.71 12.83 -7.08
CA CYS A 222 21.54 11.50 -7.65
C CYS A 222 20.07 11.07 -7.73
N LYS A 223 19.78 9.97 -8.42
CA LYS A 223 18.42 9.42 -8.50
C LYS A 223 18.06 8.67 -7.21
N ALA A 224 16.80 8.76 -6.79
CA ALA A 224 16.29 8.05 -5.62
C ALA A 224 15.07 7.18 -5.96
N LEU A 225 14.98 5.98 -5.38
CA LEU A 225 13.83 5.08 -5.48
C LEU A 225 13.16 4.90 -4.11
N PRO A 226 11.98 5.48 -3.86
CA PRO A 226 11.15 5.12 -2.72
C PRO A 226 10.47 3.76 -2.95
N VAL A 227 10.48 2.89 -1.96
CA VAL A 227 9.78 1.60 -1.99
C VAL A 227 8.76 1.54 -0.85
N PHE A 228 7.50 1.71 -1.21
CA PHE A 228 6.36 1.74 -0.29
C PHE A 228 5.92 0.35 0.16
N SER A 229 5.39 0.28 1.38
CA SER A 229 4.79 -0.90 2.01
C SER A 229 3.55 -1.42 1.28
N LYS A 230 2.74 -0.53 0.69
CA LYS A 230 1.51 -0.85 -0.04
C LYS A 230 1.71 -0.86 -1.56
N CYS A 231 0.92 -1.65 -2.30
CA CYS A 231 1.18 -1.96 -3.71
C CYS A 231 1.01 -0.81 -4.70
N ASN A 232 0.21 0.19 -4.36
CA ASN A 232 -0.17 1.30 -5.22
C ASN A 232 0.05 2.68 -4.57
N SER A 233 0.85 2.81 -3.51
CA SER A 233 1.06 4.11 -2.85
C SER A 233 1.53 5.20 -3.81
N LYS A 234 2.36 4.85 -4.82
CA LYS A 234 2.78 5.80 -5.86
C LYS A 234 1.63 6.24 -6.76
N GLY A 235 0.67 5.37 -7.05
CA GLY A 235 -0.51 5.70 -7.85
C GLY A 235 -1.48 6.57 -7.06
N VAL A 236 -1.80 6.17 -5.83
CA VAL A 236 -2.68 6.93 -4.94
C VAL A 236 -2.12 8.32 -4.64
N SER A 237 -0.80 8.46 -4.43
CA SER A 237 -0.17 9.77 -4.21
C SER A 237 -0.31 10.75 -5.39
N SER A 238 -0.62 10.28 -6.60
CA SER A 238 -0.92 11.16 -7.74
C SER A 238 -2.36 11.68 -7.77
N ILE A 239 -3.23 11.10 -6.93
CA ILE A 239 -4.65 11.41 -6.83
C ILE A 239 -4.93 12.17 -5.52
N ILE A 240 -4.40 11.66 -4.40
CA ILE A 240 -4.55 12.21 -3.05
C ILE A 240 -3.15 12.42 -2.49
N ASP A 241 -2.83 13.66 -2.10
CA ASP A 241 -1.53 13.95 -1.51
C ASP A 241 -1.38 13.19 -0.17
N PRO A 242 -0.30 12.42 0.01
CA PRO A 242 -0.05 11.76 1.28
C PRO A 242 0.29 12.76 2.37
N ILE A 243 -0.24 12.53 3.57
CA ILE A 243 -0.02 13.38 4.75
C ILE A 243 0.95 12.72 5.73
N SER A 244 1.56 13.54 6.60
CA SER A 244 2.41 13.05 7.68
C SER A 244 1.58 12.33 8.74
N LYS A 245 2.24 11.52 9.58
CA LYS A 245 1.62 10.89 10.74
C LYS A 245 1.04 11.95 11.69
N GLU A 246 1.75 13.04 11.90
CA GLU A 246 1.32 14.14 12.76
C GLU A 246 0.04 14.80 12.21
N ASP A 247 0.01 15.12 10.92
CA ASP A 247 -1.18 15.71 10.28
C ASP A 247 -2.37 14.75 10.31
N LEU A 248 -2.12 13.45 10.13
CA LEU A 248 -3.16 12.43 10.24
C LEU A 248 -3.75 12.40 11.66
N ILE A 249 -2.92 12.40 12.70
CA ILE A 249 -3.39 12.44 14.10
C ILE A 249 -4.21 13.71 14.36
N GLU A 250 -3.75 14.88 13.91
CA GLU A 250 -4.48 16.14 14.06
C GLU A 250 -5.83 16.16 13.34
N LEU A 251 -5.96 15.41 12.24
CA LEU A 251 -7.21 15.22 11.53
C LEU A 251 -8.15 14.25 12.27
N LEU A 252 -7.60 13.13 12.78
CA LEU A 252 -8.35 12.15 13.55
C LEU A 252 -8.92 12.74 14.84
N ASP A 253 -8.18 13.63 15.51
CA ASP A 253 -8.65 14.35 16.71
C ASP A 253 -9.92 15.20 16.50
N LYS A 254 -10.25 15.50 15.24
CA LYS A 254 -11.44 16.27 14.84
C LYS A 254 -12.52 15.40 14.18
N THR A 255 -12.29 14.08 14.13
CA THR A 255 -13.13 13.13 13.41
C THR A 255 -14.13 12.45 14.35
N ASP A 256 -15.42 12.56 14.06
CA ASP A 256 -16.48 11.82 14.76
C ASP A 256 -16.79 10.49 14.02
N VAL A 257 -16.74 10.48 12.69
CA VAL A 257 -16.95 9.29 11.84
C VAL A 257 -15.75 9.07 10.93
N LEU A 258 -15.10 7.91 11.05
CA LEU A 258 -13.96 7.51 10.23
C LEU A 258 -14.37 6.37 9.29
N LEU A 259 -14.26 6.61 7.98
CA LEU A 259 -14.54 5.63 6.93
C LEU A 259 -13.24 5.21 6.25
N ILE A 260 -12.89 3.93 6.31
CA ILE A 260 -11.59 3.41 5.90
C ILE A 260 -11.76 2.43 4.74
N PHE A 261 -11.03 2.65 3.65
CA PHE A 261 -11.04 1.80 2.46
C PHE A 261 -9.75 0.98 2.38
N ASN A 262 -9.86 -0.34 2.58
CA ASN A 262 -8.81 -1.34 2.39
C ASN A 262 -7.46 -1.02 3.08
N ASP A 263 -7.54 -0.48 4.29
CA ASP A 263 -6.38 -0.10 5.10
C ASP A 263 -6.34 -0.86 6.44
N ASP A 264 -5.15 -0.95 7.01
CA ASP A 264 -4.94 -1.42 8.38
C ASP A 264 -4.29 -0.33 9.25
N ILE A 265 -4.74 0.91 9.11
CA ILE A 265 -4.21 2.10 9.77
C ILE A 265 -3.99 1.94 11.29
N VAL A 266 -4.78 1.11 11.98
CA VAL A 266 -4.62 0.81 13.41
C VAL A 266 -3.28 0.12 13.73
N SER A 267 -2.75 -0.69 12.82
CA SER A 267 -1.43 -1.32 13.01
C SER A 267 -0.26 -0.42 12.58
N GLU A 268 -0.55 0.69 11.90
CA GLU A 268 0.44 1.60 11.31
C GLU A 268 0.71 2.83 12.17
N ILE A 269 -0.27 3.30 12.94
CA ILE A 269 -0.14 4.49 13.78
C ILE A 269 -0.54 4.22 15.24
N ASP A 270 0.25 4.81 16.15
CA ASP A 270 -0.05 4.82 17.58
C ASP A 270 -1.06 5.95 17.87
N TYR A 271 -2.34 5.61 17.82
CA TYR A 271 -3.47 6.50 18.06
C TYR A 271 -4.59 5.77 18.82
N ASP A 272 -5.30 6.47 19.70
CA ASP A 272 -6.45 5.91 20.40
C ASP A 272 -7.72 5.98 19.53
N PHE A 273 -7.88 4.99 18.65
CA PHE A 273 -9.06 4.86 17.79
C PHE A 273 -10.37 4.68 18.58
N GLY A 274 -10.33 4.35 19.87
CA GLY A 274 -11.51 4.30 20.73
C GLY A 274 -12.12 5.67 21.02
N SER A 275 -11.40 6.76 20.72
CA SER A 275 -11.88 8.14 20.86
C SER A 275 -12.84 8.57 19.74
N ILE A 276 -12.79 7.91 18.57
CA ILE A 276 -13.65 8.21 17.43
C ILE A 276 -15.01 7.54 17.63
N SER A 277 -16.09 8.30 17.42
CA SER A 277 -17.46 7.84 17.76
C SER A 277 -17.94 6.67 16.91
N THR A 278 -17.59 6.63 15.62
CA THR A 278 -17.92 5.51 14.73
C THR A 278 -16.82 5.26 13.71
N LEU A 279 -16.29 4.04 13.74
CA LEU A 279 -15.37 3.52 12.72
C LEU A 279 -16.10 2.57 11.79
N ILE A 280 -15.93 2.82 10.49
CA ILE A 280 -16.49 2.04 9.39
C ILE A 280 -15.31 1.61 8.53
N THR A 281 -15.14 0.32 8.29
CA THR A 281 -14.05 -0.19 7.44
C THR A 281 -14.55 -1.12 6.35
N LEU A 282 -13.99 -0.96 5.16
CA LEU A 282 -14.20 -1.82 4.01
C LEU A 282 -12.93 -2.64 3.81
N VAL A 283 -12.98 -3.95 4.03
CA VAL A 283 -11.79 -4.82 3.97
C VAL A 283 -12.13 -6.20 3.41
N PRO A 284 -11.20 -6.84 2.67
CA PRO A 284 -11.44 -8.19 2.16
C PRO A 284 -11.42 -9.23 3.29
N CYS A 285 -10.55 -9.07 4.30
CA CYS A 285 -10.41 -9.97 5.43
C CYS A 285 -10.18 -9.19 6.73
N LEU A 286 -10.38 -9.83 7.89
CA LEU A 286 -10.18 -9.18 9.18
C LEU A 286 -8.71 -8.78 9.41
N ASN A 287 -8.52 -7.60 9.99
CA ASN A 287 -7.26 -7.00 10.42
C ASN A 287 -7.46 -6.16 11.71
N SER A 288 -6.40 -5.53 12.23
CA SER A 288 -6.47 -4.75 13.47
C SER A 288 -7.48 -3.61 13.41
N THR A 289 -7.65 -3.00 12.23
CA THR A 289 -8.63 -1.94 12.00
C THR A 289 -10.07 -2.44 12.06
N SER A 290 -10.35 -3.60 11.47
CA SER A 290 -11.68 -4.21 11.51
C SER A 290 -12.07 -4.72 12.90
N GLU A 291 -11.10 -5.11 13.73
CA GLU A 291 -11.36 -5.61 15.09
C GLU A 291 -11.92 -4.52 16.01
N VAL A 292 -11.54 -3.26 15.78
CA VAL A 292 -12.02 -2.10 16.55
C VAL A 292 -13.16 -1.35 15.85
N SER A 293 -13.50 -1.72 14.62
CA SER A 293 -14.53 -1.03 13.83
C SER A 293 -15.94 -1.38 14.30
N LYS A 294 -16.82 -0.38 14.36
CA LYS A 294 -18.25 -0.59 14.61
C LYS A 294 -18.92 -1.28 13.43
N ILE A 295 -18.55 -0.89 12.21
CA ILE A 295 -19.11 -1.43 10.97
C ILE A 295 -17.95 -1.99 10.12
N VAL A 296 -18.07 -3.25 9.69
CA VAL A 296 -17.11 -3.91 8.80
C VAL A 296 -17.85 -4.40 7.57
N VAL A 297 -17.42 -3.98 6.39
CA VAL A 297 -18.03 -4.37 5.11
C VAL A 297 -17.02 -5.20 4.30
N PRO A 298 -17.35 -6.45 3.95
CA PRO A 298 -16.51 -7.25 3.07
C PRO A 298 -16.50 -6.66 1.66
N ILE A 299 -15.31 -6.59 1.09
CA ILE A 299 -15.08 -6.18 -0.31
C ILE A 299 -14.40 -7.28 -1.11
N LYS A 300 -14.39 -7.12 -2.43
CA LYS A 300 -13.57 -7.94 -3.32
C LYS A 300 -12.09 -7.94 -2.88
N SER A 301 -11.48 -9.12 -2.90
CA SER A 301 -10.06 -9.32 -2.71
C SER A 301 -9.28 -8.99 -3.99
N TRP A 302 -7.97 -8.85 -3.88
CA TRP A 302 -7.07 -8.49 -4.99
C TRP A 302 -7.13 -9.42 -6.21
N ILE A 303 -7.55 -10.69 -6.05
CA ILE A 303 -7.72 -11.62 -7.18
C ILE A 303 -9.09 -11.50 -7.88
N GLU A 304 -10.01 -10.73 -7.32
CA GLU A 304 -11.39 -10.55 -7.79
C GLU A 304 -11.60 -9.20 -8.48
N ASN A 305 -10.62 -8.31 -8.37
CA ASN A 305 -10.64 -6.97 -8.95
C ASN A 305 -9.82 -6.89 -10.23
N ASP A 306 -10.25 -6.02 -11.12
CA ASP A 306 -9.42 -5.44 -12.17
C ASP A 306 -9.17 -3.96 -11.90
N GLY A 307 -8.11 -3.43 -12.51
CA GLY A 307 -7.70 -2.05 -12.31
C GLY A 307 -6.25 -1.85 -12.67
N SER A 308 -5.67 -0.78 -12.14
CA SER A 308 -4.28 -0.44 -12.36
C SER A 308 -3.56 -0.06 -11.06
N PHE A 309 -2.28 -0.43 -10.98
CA PHE A 309 -1.35 0.02 -9.95
C PHE A 309 -0.19 0.78 -10.58
N VAL A 310 0.41 1.71 -9.85
CA VAL A 310 1.66 2.38 -10.22
C VAL A 310 2.74 1.92 -9.25
N ASN A 311 3.79 1.30 -9.79
CA ASN A 311 4.89 0.76 -8.97
C ASN A 311 5.88 1.85 -8.52
N SER A 312 6.89 1.45 -7.74
CA SER A 312 7.92 2.35 -7.19
C SER A 312 8.66 3.19 -8.24
N MET A 313 8.83 2.66 -9.47
CA MET A 313 9.51 3.36 -10.57
C MET A 313 8.55 4.21 -11.42
N GLY A 314 7.30 4.36 -11.00
CA GLY A 314 6.30 5.19 -11.68
C GLY A 314 5.62 4.53 -12.88
N GLU A 315 5.77 3.21 -13.08
CA GLU A 315 5.12 2.51 -14.19
C GLU A 315 3.71 2.07 -13.81
N THR A 316 2.73 2.45 -14.64
CA THR A 316 1.37 1.94 -14.55
C THR A 316 1.28 0.49 -15.07
N GLN A 317 0.76 -0.39 -14.24
CA GLN A 317 0.56 -1.80 -14.51
C GLN A 317 -0.93 -2.15 -14.40
N ASN A 318 -1.54 -2.51 -15.53
CA ASN A 318 -2.92 -2.96 -15.57
C ASN A 318 -3.02 -4.44 -15.17
N PHE A 319 -4.06 -4.80 -14.44
CA PHE A 319 -4.35 -6.17 -14.06
C PHE A 319 -5.83 -6.50 -14.26
N LYS A 320 -6.13 -7.81 -14.26
CA LYS A 320 -7.48 -8.33 -14.42
C LYS A 320 -7.79 -9.30 -13.30
N ALA A 321 -9.07 -9.35 -12.93
CA ALA A 321 -9.58 -10.34 -12.01
C ALA A 321 -9.21 -11.75 -12.48
N ALA A 322 -8.66 -12.54 -11.57
CA ALA A 322 -8.34 -13.95 -11.81
C ALA A 322 -9.59 -14.83 -11.68
N ILE A 323 -10.56 -14.41 -10.89
CA ILE A 323 -11.84 -15.10 -10.66
C ILE A 323 -13.01 -14.10 -10.67
N GLU A 324 -14.21 -14.61 -10.94
CA GLU A 324 -15.44 -13.86 -10.72
C GLU A 324 -15.82 -13.88 -9.23
N SER A 325 -16.49 -12.83 -8.76
CA SER A 325 -16.90 -12.70 -7.36
C SER A 325 -18.31 -12.14 -7.26
N GLU A 326 -19.08 -12.65 -6.28
CA GLU A 326 -20.38 -12.10 -5.89
C GLU A 326 -20.24 -10.98 -4.85
N SER A 327 -19.06 -10.80 -4.25
CA SER A 327 -18.82 -9.69 -3.34
C SER A 327 -18.80 -8.37 -4.08
N LEU A 328 -19.20 -7.31 -3.39
CA LEU A 328 -19.17 -5.97 -3.95
C LEU A 328 -17.74 -5.42 -3.97
N SER A 329 -17.41 -4.69 -5.02
CA SER A 329 -16.26 -3.78 -5.04
C SER A 329 -16.51 -2.57 -4.15
N GLU A 330 -15.45 -1.84 -3.81
CA GLU A 330 -15.55 -0.57 -3.10
C GLU A 330 -16.37 0.45 -3.92
N VAL A 331 -16.17 0.49 -5.24
CA VAL A 331 -16.94 1.35 -6.16
C VAL A 331 -18.44 1.06 -6.06
N GLU A 332 -18.85 -0.21 -6.14
CA GLU A 332 -20.27 -0.60 -6.01
C GLU A 332 -20.86 -0.24 -4.64
N ILE A 333 -20.05 -0.30 -3.57
CA ILE A 333 -20.47 0.10 -2.22
C ILE A 333 -20.64 1.62 -2.13
N ILE A 334 -19.68 2.38 -2.64
CA ILE A 334 -19.72 3.85 -2.69
C ILE A 334 -20.97 4.31 -3.45
N GLU A 335 -21.25 3.75 -4.63
CA GLU A 335 -22.44 4.07 -5.41
C GLU A 335 -23.73 3.79 -4.62
N LYS A 336 -23.79 2.67 -3.90
CA LYS A 336 -24.96 2.32 -3.06
C LYS A 336 -25.15 3.30 -1.89
N ILE A 337 -24.06 3.75 -1.27
CA ILE A 337 -24.08 4.76 -0.21
C ILE A 337 -24.52 6.11 -0.79
N GLN A 338 -23.91 6.56 -1.89
CA GLN A 338 -24.24 7.83 -2.56
C GLN A 338 -25.72 7.92 -2.96
N ASN A 339 -26.31 6.83 -3.46
CA ASN A 339 -27.74 6.77 -3.78
C ASN A 339 -28.66 6.96 -2.58
N LYS A 340 -28.14 6.85 -1.36
CA LYS A 340 -28.88 7.04 -0.12
C LYS A 340 -28.53 8.34 0.58
N LEU A 341 -27.45 9.04 0.28
CA LEU A 341 -27.09 10.34 0.89
C LEU A 341 -28.05 11.44 0.43
#